data_AF-A0AAV0W0N1-F1
#
_entry.id   AF-A0AAV0W0N1-F1
#
_cell.length_a   1.000
_cell.length_b   1.000
_cell.length_c   1.000
_cell.angle_alpha   90.00
_cell.angle_beta   90.00
_cell.angle_gamma   90.00
#
_symmetry.space_group_name_H-M   'P 1'
#
loop_
_entity.id
_entity.type
_entity.pdbx_description
1 polymer ?
#
loop_
_entity_poly.entity_id
_entity_poly.type
_entity_poly.pdbx_seq_one_letter_code
_entity_poly.pdbx_strand_id
1 'polypeptide(L)'
;MDTLIKDVYDVLTNKTENELPSQDKLVKYQNTYRLESKNPFNENKALAVIKNETMKHLNNETRYDPDEASRISATMSLSIRDEICDLDFER
;
A
#
# COMPACT_ATOMS: atom_id res chain seq x y z
N MET A 1 -27.79 17.32 35.41
CA MET A 1 -26.49 17.93 35.10
C MET A 1 -25.55 16.79 34.78
N ASP A 2 -25.14 16.76 33.52
CA ASP A 2 -24.66 15.58 32.79
C ASP A 2 -23.42 14.94 33.41
N THR A 3 -23.53 13.66 33.74
CA THR A 3 -22.44 12.83 34.28
C THR A 3 -21.20 12.87 33.39
N LEU A 4 -21.39 12.95 32.07
CA LEU A 4 -20.33 13.08 31.07
C LEU A 4 -19.43 14.31 31.28
N ILE A 5 -19.99 15.44 31.72
CA ILE A 5 -19.21 16.68 31.92
C ILE A 5 -18.38 16.57 33.21
N LYS A 6 -18.91 15.87 34.21
CA LYS A 6 -18.23 15.61 35.47
C LYS A 6 -17.05 14.65 35.28
N ASP A 7 -17.25 13.58 34.51
CA ASP A 7 -16.21 12.60 34.19
C ASP A 7 -15.03 13.25 33.43
N VAL A 8 -15.31 14.17 32.50
CA VAL A 8 -14.27 14.93 31.79
C VAL A 8 -13.51 15.87 32.73
N TYR A 9 -14.21 16.50 33.67
CA TYR A 9 -13.59 17.42 34.63
C TYR A 9 -12.72 16.69 35.67
N ASP A 10 -13.13 15.49 36.10
CA ASP A 10 -12.39 14.66 37.06
C ASP A 10 -11.10 14.09 36.44
N VAL A 11 -11.11 13.73 35.14
CA VAL A 11 -9.90 13.34 34.39
C VAL A 11 -8.91 14.50 34.24
N LEU A 12 -9.40 15.72 33.99
CA LEU A 12 -8.54 16.92 33.84
C LEU A 12 -7.96 17.42 35.16
N THR A 13 -8.57 17.08 36.30
CA THR A 13 -8.17 17.60 37.62
C THR A 13 -7.27 16.66 38.43
N ASN A 14 -6.85 15.50 37.88
CA ASN A 14 -5.96 14.53 38.53
C ASN A 14 -6.38 14.17 39.97
N LYS A 15 -7.67 14.24 40.29
CA LYS A 15 -8.21 13.82 41.57
C LYS A 15 -8.81 12.44 41.45
N THR A 16 -7.95 11.42 41.51
CA THR A 16 -8.22 10.09 42.10
C THR A 16 -7.04 9.19 41.76
N GLU A 17 -6.01 9.24 42.60
CA GLU A 17 -5.26 8.03 42.90
C GLU A 17 -6.23 7.09 43.64
N ASN A 18 -6.39 5.88 43.12
CA ASN A 18 -7.25 4.77 43.58
C ASN A 18 -8.58 4.64 42.82
N GLU A 19 -8.70 3.49 42.14
CA GLU A 19 -9.86 2.96 41.40
C GLU A 19 -10.03 3.41 39.93
N LEU A 20 -9.01 3.15 39.11
CA LEU A 20 -9.20 3.02 37.65
C LEU A 20 -9.57 1.56 37.32
N PRO A 21 -10.78 1.27 36.78
CA PRO A 21 -11.08 -0.04 36.23
C PRO A 21 -10.12 -0.33 35.08
N SER A 22 -9.44 -1.48 35.16
CA SER A 22 -8.57 -2.12 34.13
C SER A 22 -8.49 -1.33 32.82
N GLN A 23 -7.36 -0.63 32.62
CA GLN A 23 -7.04 0.21 31.46
C GLN A 23 -7.10 -0.52 30.09
N ASP A 24 -7.40 -1.82 30.07
CA ASP A 24 -7.49 -2.67 28.87
C ASP A 24 -8.73 -2.37 27.99
N LYS A 25 -9.67 -1.53 28.43
CA LYS A 25 -10.89 -1.18 27.67
C LYS A 25 -10.94 0.27 27.16
N LEU A 26 -9.86 1.03 27.29
CA LEU A 26 -9.79 2.35 26.66
C LEU A 26 -9.35 2.18 25.21
N VAL A 27 -10.29 2.30 24.27
CA VAL A 27 -10.01 2.41 22.84
C VAL A 27 -9.17 3.66 22.63
N LYS A 28 -7.85 3.50 22.62
CA LYS A 28 -6.92 4.59 22.29
C LYS A 28 -7.07 4.87 20.81
N TYR A 29 -7.52 6.08 20.48
CA TYR A 29 -7.48 6.56 19.10
C TYR A 29 -6.01 6.64 18.67
N GLN A 30 -5.55 5.65 17.92
CA GLN A 30 -4.25 5.68 17.26
C GLN A 30 -4.45 6.26 15.86
N ASN A 31 -3.74 7.34 15.55
CA ASN A 31 -3.64 7.82 14.18
C ASN A 31 -3.04 6.69 13.33
N THR A 32 -3.77 6.21 12.33
CA THR A 32 -3.36 5.13 11.43
C THR A 32 -2.42 5.59 10.31
N TYR A 33 -2.03 6.87 10.31
CA TYR A 33 -1.05 7.42 9.37
C TYR A 33 0.33 6.84 9.68
N ARG A 34 0.85 6.02 8.75
CA ARG A 34 2.24 5.57 8.78
C ARG A 34 3.12 6.61 8.10
N LEU A 35 4.26 6.91 8.70
CA LEU A 35 5.28 7.79 8.12
C LEU A 35 6.07 7.08 7.01
N GLU A 36 6.24 5.77 7.13
CA GLU A 36 6.97 4.95 6.18
C GLU A 36 6.02 4.10 5.33
N SER A 37 6.34 4.02 4.03
CA SER A 37 5.67 3.15 3.07
C SER A 37 5.92 1.68 3.44
N LYS A 38 4.85 0.87 3.48
CA LYS A 38 4.93 -0.58 3.70
C LYS A 38 5.42 -1.33 2.48
N ASN A 39 5.12 -0.82 1.30
CA ASN A 39 5.48 -1.42 0.03
C ASN A 39 6.13 -0.35 -0.87
N PRO A 40 7.33 0.12 -0.53
CA PRO A 40 8.02 1.10 -1.36
C PRO A 40 8.33 0.51 -2.73
N PHE A 41 8.45 1.39 -3.72
CA PHE A 41 8.84 0.98 -5.07
C PHE A 41 10.12 0.14 -5.05
N ASN A 42 10.07 -1.01 -5.70
CA ASN A 42 11.19 -1.94 -5.80
C ASN A 42 11.58 -2.13 -7.27
N GLU A 43 12.71 -1.54 -7.66
CA GLU A 43 13.24 -1.60 -9.02
C GLU A 43 13.45 -3.05 -9.49
N ASN A 44 13.95 -3.93 -8.63
CA ASN A 44 14.21 -5.32 -9.02
C ASN A 44 12.92 -6.07 -9.37
N LYS A 45 11.83 -5.80 -8.65
CA LYS A 45 10.52 -6.39 -8.95
C LYS A 45 9.98 -5.86 -10.28
N ALA A 46 10.06 -4.55 -10.50
CA ALA A 46 9.64 -3.94 -11.77
C ALA A 46 10.47 -4.47 -12.96
N LEU A 47 11.79 -4.61 -12.78
CA LEU A 47 12.68 -5.13 -13.81
C LEU A 47 12.43 -6.61 -14.12
N ALA A 48 12.01 -7.40 -13.12
CA ALA A 48 11.59 -8.78 -13.34
C ALA A 48 10.31 -8.86 -14.20
N VAL A 49 9.32 -8.00 -13.95
CA VAL A 49 8.11 -7.88 -14.78
C VAL A 49 8.48 -7.56 -16.23
N ILE A 50 9.31 -6.54 -16.44
CA ILE A 50 9.76 -6.16 -17.79
C ILE A 50 10.46 -7.32 -18.49
N LYS A 51 11.37 -8.03 -17.81
CA LYS A 51 12.08 -9.17 -18.39
C LYS A 51 11.13 -10.31 -18.77
N ASN A 52 10.16 -10.63 -17.92
CA ASN A 52 9.20 -11.69 -18.18
C ASN A 52 8.33 -11.38 -19.40
N GLU A 53 7.76 -10.18 -19.46
CA GLU A 53 6.94 -9.75 -20.61
C GLU A 53 7.76 -9.65 -21.90
N THR A 54 9.01 -9.19 -21.80
CA THR A 54 9.94 -9.17 -22.94
C THR A 54 10.20 -10.58 -23.46
N MET A 55 10.49 -11.55 -22.59
CA MET A 55 10.77 -12.95 -22.99
C MET A 55 9.54 -13.66 -23.54
N LYS A 56 8.34 -13.30 -23.07
CA LYS A 56 7.06 -13.83 -23.55
C LYS A 56 6.78 -13.42 -24.99
N HIS A 57 7.06 -12.16 -25.33
CA HIS A 57 6.81 -11.63 -26.67
C HIS A 57 7.99 -11.78 -27.64
N LEU A 58 9.22 -11.63 -27.15
CA LEU A 58 10.47 -11.68 -27.92
C LEU A 58 11.27 -12.92 -27.58
N ASN A 59 10.81 -14.08 -28.05
CA ASN A 59 11.50 -15.36 -27.89
C ASN A 59 12.33 -15.71 -29.14
N ASN A 60 13.07 -16.83 -29.10
CA ASN A 60 13.92 -17.27 -30.22
C ASN A 60 13.13 -17.68 -31.48
N GLU A 61 11.82 -17.87 -31.37
CA GLU A 61 10.93 -18.25 -32.47
C GLU A 61 10.28 -17.02 -33.11
N THR A 62 10.09 -15.94 -32.35
CA THR A 62 9.54 -14.68 -32.82
C THR A 62 10.50 -14.03 -33.81
N ARG A 63 10.03 -13.86 -35.05
CA ARG A 63 10.74 -13.09 -36.07
C ARG A 63 10.13 -11.69 -36.17
N TYR A 64 10.96 -10.75 -36.60
CA TYR A 64 10.50 -9.39 -36.86
C TYR A 64 9.50 -9.38 -38.04
N ASP A 65 8.36 -8.76 -37.80
CA ASP A 65 7.32 -8.47 -38.78
C ASP A 65 6.90 -7.00 -38.58
N PRO A 66 7.07 -6.13 -39.59
CA PRO A 66 6.75 -4.70 -39.47
C PRO A 66 5.27 -4.42 -39.20
N ASP A 67 4.35 -5.24 -39.70
CA ASP A 67 2.91 -5.02 -39.53
C ASP A 67 2.47 -5.38 -38.10
N GLU A 68 3.09 -6.40 -37.51
CA GLU A 68 2.77 -6.92 -36.18
C GLU A 68 3.58 -6.25 -35.06
N ALA A 69 4.77 -5.71 -35.38
CA ALA A 69 5.67 -5.11 -34.39
C ALA A 69 5.01 -4.00 -33.56
N SER A 70 4.22 -3.13 -34.20
CA SER A 70 3.53 -2.04 -33.51
C SER A 70 2.49 -2.58 -32.52
N ARG A 71 1.72 -3.60 -32.92
CA ARG A 71 0.70 -4.24 -32.09
C ARG A 71 1.33 -4.96 -30.90
N ILE A 72 2.41 -5.70 -31.13
CA ILE A 72 3.15 -6.40 -30.07
C ILE A 72 3.72 -5.38 -29.08
N SER A 73 4.36 -4.30 -29.56
CA SER A 73 4.92 -3.26 -28.68
C SER A 73 3.86 -2.57 -27.83
N ALA A 74 2.69 -2.27 -28.40
CA ALA A 74 1.58 -1.67 -27.67
C ALA A 74 1.05 -2.64 -26.59
N THR A 75 0.86 -3.91 -26.95
CA THR A 75 0.36 -4.95 -26.03
C THR A 75 1.32 -5.18 -24.88
N MET A 76 2.62 -5.32 -25.18
CA MET A 76 3.68 -5.50 -24.18
C MET A 76 3.75 -4.31 -23.22
N SER A 77 3.64 -3.08 -23.72
CA SER A 77 3.68 -1.88 -22.89
C SER A 77 2.47 -1.79 -21.94
N LEU A 78 1.28 -2.19 -22.41
CA LEU A 78 0.08 -2.24 -21.58
C LEU A 78 0.20 -3.32 -20.51
N SER A 79 0.66 -4.53 -20.87
CA SER A 79 0.85 -5.63 -19.92
C SER A 79 1.84 -5.27 -18.81
N ILE A 80 2.99 -4.68 -19.17
CA ILE A 80 4.01 -4.23 -18.21
C ILE A 80 3.41 -3.20 -17.24
N ARG A 81 2.65 -2.22 -17.76
CA ARG A 81 2.03 -1.20 -16.92
C ARG A 81 1.05 -1.84 -15.93
N ASP A 82 0.16 -2.70 -16.44
CA ASP A 82 -0.89 -3.31 -15.63
C ASP A 82 -0.28 -4.20 -14.54
N GLU A 83 0.73 -5.01 -14.87
CA GLU A 83 1.46 -5.83 -13.89
C GLU A 83 2.22 -4.99 -12.84
N ILE A 84 2.82 -3.86 -13.23
CA ILE A 84 3.47 -2.96 -12.26
C ILE A 84 2.44 -2.30 -11.35
N CYS A 85 1.27 -1.94 -11.87
CA CYS A 85 0.16 -1.41 -11.07
C CYS A 85 -0.34 -2.46 -10.07
N ASP A 86 -0.46 -3.72 -10.47
CA ASP A 86 -0.90 -4.83 -9.61
C ASP A 86 0.09 -5.13 -8.46
N LEU A 87 1.33 -4.64 -8.53
CA LEU A 87 2.30 -4.73 -7.42
C LEU A 87 2.00 -3.73 -6.28
N ASP A 88 1.04 -2.82 -6.45
CA ASP A 88 0.52 -1.89 -5.45
C ASP A 88 1.63 -1.15 -4.66
N PHE A 89 2.61 -0.62 -5.38
CA PHE A 89 3.69 0.16 -4.75
C PHE A 89 3.12 1.44 -4.12
N GLU A 90 3.44 1.63 -2.85
CA GLU A 90 3.08 2.79 -2.06
C GLU A 90 4.10 3.93 -2.31
N ARG A 91 3.59 5.16 -2.34
CA ARG A 91 4.32 6.40 -2.70
C ARG A 91 5.18 6.93 -1.56
#